data_AF-A0AAW4PCI8-F1
#
_entry.id   AF-A0AAW4PCI8-F1
#
_cell.length_a   1.000
_cell.length_b   1.000
_cell.length_c   1.000
_cell.angle_alpha   90.00
_cell.angle_beta   90.00
_cell.angle_gamma   90.00
#
_symmetry.space_group_name_H-M   'P 1'
#
loop_
_entity.id
_entity.type
_entity.pdbx_description
1 polymer ?
#
loop_
_entity_poly.entity_id
_entity_poly.type
_entity_poly.pdbx_seq_one_letter_code
_entity_poly.pdbx_strand_id
1 'polypeptide(L)' 'MTSHDHPQRDSPDWENPDFCPFCGAGLTDGGAGFVDHIEDSPPCEARFESWREQIADDVGSEWGG' A
#
# COMPACT_ATOMS: atom_id res chain seq x y z
N MET A 1 8.76 13.84 -17.14
CA MET A 1 7.88 14.21 -16.01
C MET A 1 7.39 12.89 -15.44
N THR A 2 8.09 12.38 -14.43
CA THR A 2 7.92 11.03 -13.91
C THR A 2 7.37 11.15 -12.49
N SER A 3 6.11 11.58 -12.38
CA SER A 3 5.42 11.56 -11.09
C SER A 3 4.51 10.34 -11.08
N HIS A 4 5.06 9.24 -10.57
CA HIS A 4 4.29 8.13 -10.02
C HIS A 4 3.74 8.59 -8.66
N ASP A 5 2.93 9.65 -8.68
CA ASP A 5 2.33 10.24 -7.49
C ASP A 5 1.04 9.46 -7.22
N HIS A 6 0.97 8.86 -6.05
CA HIS A 6 -0.21 8.15 -5.59
C HIS A 6 -1.42 9.11 -5.60
N PRO A 7 -2.65 8.66 -5.97
CA PRO A 7 -3.82 9.51 -5.87
C PRO A 7 -3.92 10.14 -4.48
N GLN A 8 -4.34 11.41 -4.44
CA GLN A 8 -4.54 12.14 -3.18
C GLN A 8 -5.50 11.37 -2.28
N ARG A 9 -5.26 11.39 -0.97
CA ARG A 9 -6.02 10.64 0.05
C ARG A 9 -7.53 10.90 0.01
N ASP A 10 -7.93 12.09 -0.44
CA ASP A 10 -9.33 12.51 -0.56
C ASP A 10 -9.95 12.17 -1.93
N SER A 11 -9.21 11.53 -2.84
CA SER A 11 -9.72 11.06 -4.13
C SER A 11 -10.47 9.74 -3.95
N PRO A 12 -11.59 9.49 -4.66
CA PRO A 12 -12.23 8.18 -4.67
C PRO A 12 -11.29 7.07 -5.17
N ASP A 13 -10.27 7.43 -5.94
CA ASP A 13 -9.20 6.53 -6.37
C ASP A 13 -8.26 6.07 -5.25
N TRP A 14 -8.30 6.70 -4.08
CA TRP A 14 -7.63 6.22 -2.87
C TRP A 14 -8.26 4.91 -2.36
N GLU A 15 -9.56 4.73 -2.56
CA GLU A 15 -10.29 3.52 -2.20
C GLU A 15 -10.31 2.48 -3.33
N ASN A 16 -9.68 2.76 -4.49
CA ASN A 16 -9.64 1.79 -5.58
C ASN A 16 -8.67 0.65 -5.23
N PRO A 17 -9.18 -0.57 -5.00
CA PRO A 17 -8.34 -1.71 -4.71
C PRO A 17 -7.47 -2.10 -5.91
N ASP A 18 -7.81 -1.63 -7.11
CA ASP A 18 -7.11 -1.94 -8.35
C ASP A 18 -5.76 -1.23 -8.52
N PHE A 19 -5.27 -0.46 -7.54
CA PHE A 19 -3.97 0.21 -7.61
C PHE A 19 -3.11 -0.06 -6.39
N CYS A 20 -1.81 -0.23 -6.62
CA CYS A 20 -0.84 -0.41 -5.55
C CYS A 20 -0.66 0.89 -4.74
N PRO A 21 -0.81 0.85 -3.41
CA PRO A 21 -0.76 2.05 -2.58
C PRO A 21 0.63 2.68 -2.47
N PHE A 22 1.68 1.97 -2.89
CA PHE A 22 3.07 2.41 -2.74
C PHE A 22 3.66 3.03 -4.00
N CYS A 23 3.28 2.50 -5.18
CA CYS A 23 3.84 2.90 -6.47
C CYS A 23 2.77 3.37 -7.47
N GLY A 24 1.48 3.16 -7.18
CA GLY A 24 0.38 3.50 -8.08
C GLY A 24 0.24 2.59 -9.30
N ALA A 25 0.94 1.44 -9.35
CA ALA A 25 0.80 0.48 -10.43
C ALA A 25 -0.60 -0.15 -10.41
N GLY A 26 -1.18 -0.35 -11.60
CA GLY A 26 -2.44 -1.09 -11.73
C GLY A 26 -2.24 -2.55 -11.34
N LEU A 27 -3.12 -3.04 -10.47
CA LEU A 27 -3.17 -4.40 -9.98
C LEU A 27 -4.27 -5.17 -10.70
N THR A 28 -4.12 -6.49 -10.77
CA THR A 28 -5.19 -7.37 -11.27
C THR A 28 -6.38 -7.40 -10.32
N ASP A 29 -6.13 -7.28 -9.01
CA ASP A 29 -7.10 -7.20 -7.92
C ASP A 29 -6.38 -6.72 -6.65
N GLY A 30 -7.05 -5.95 -5.79
CA GLY A 30 -6.45 -5.37 -4.57
C GLY A 30 -6.13 -6.35 -3.45
N GLY A 31 -6.54 -7.61 -3.57
CA GLY A 31 -6.10 -8.69 -2.71
C GLY A 31 -4.91 -9.44 -3.32
N ALA A 32 -5.21 -10.47 -4.11
CA ALA A 32 -4.20 -11.38 -4.63
C ALA A 32 -3.24 -10.69 -5.61
N GLY A 33 -3.72 -9.74 -6.41
CA GLY A 33 -2.89 -8.97 -7.34
C GLY A 33 -1.91 -8.04 -6.62
N PHE A 34 -2.28 -7.50 -5.46
CA PHE A 34 -1.35 -6.75 -4.61
C PHE A 34 -0.23 -7.63 -4.07
N VAL A 35 -0.55 -8.84 -3.58
CA VAL A 35 0.45 -9.79 -3.05
C VAL A 35 1.44 -10.21 -4.14
N ASP A 36 0.94 -10.58 -5.32
CA ASP A 36 1.78 -10.91 -6.48
C ASP A 36 2.68 -9.74 -6.88
N HIS A 37 2.15 -8.51 -6.86
CA HIS A 37 2.91 -7.31 -7.19
C HIS A 37 4.05 -7.01 -6.21
N ILE A 38 3.84 -7.17 -4.89
CA ILE A 38 4.93 -6.95 -3.92
C ILE A 38 6.01 -8.03 -4.01
N GLU A 39 5.66 -9.27 -4.34
CA GLU A 39 6.63 -10.36 -4.55
C GLU A 39 7.49 -10.14 -5.81
N ASP A 40 6.94 -9.52 -6.87
CA ASP A 40 7.67 -9.16 -8.08
C ASP A 40 8.47 -7.86 -7.94
N SER A 41 8.04 -6.95 -7.05
CA SER A 41 8.62 -5.61 -6.87
C SER A 41 9.26 -5.39 -5.49
N PRO A 42 10.59 -5.61 -5.36
CA PRO A 42 11.33 -5.39 -4.11
C PRO A 42 11.13 -4.02 -3.43
N PRO A 43 11.03 -2.87 -4.15
CA PRO A 43 10.78 -1.59 -3.50
C PRO A 43 9.37 -1.47 -2.91
N CYS A 44 8.38 -2.19 -3.45
CA CYS A 44 7.02 -2.23 -2.92
C CYS A 44 6.96 -3.15 -1.69
N GLU A 45 7.64 -4.29 -1.72
CA GLU A 45 7.82 -5.19 -0.56
C GLU A 45 8.41 -4.46 0.64
N ALA A 46 9.54 -3.77 0.46
CA ALA A 46 10.21 -3.06 1.55
C ALA A 46 9.32 -1.96 2.16
N ARG A 47 8.56 -1.23 1.34
CA ARG A 47 7.59 -0.24 1.83
C ARG A 47 6.42 -0.87 2.57
N PHE A 48 5.96 -2.03 2.11
CA PHE A 48 4.88 -2.78 2.75
C PHE A 48 5.31 -3.30 4.12
N GLU A 49 6.50 -3.90 4.23
CA GLU A 49 7.05 -4.36 5.52
C GLU A 49 7.20 -3.19 6.50
N SER A 50 7.80 -2.08 6.07
CA SER A 50 7.91 -0.88 6.94
C SER A 50 6.54 -0.30 7.33
N TRP A 51 5.56 -0.32 6.43
CA TRP A 51 4.20 0.11 6.76
C TRP A 51 3.55 -0.85 7.76
N ARG A 52 3.73 -2.16 7.61
CA ARG A 52 3.24 -3.17 8.57
C ARG A 52 3.86 -2.99 9.95
N GLU A 53 5.16 -2.71 10.02
CA GLU A 53 5.86 -2.42 11.28
C GLU A 53 5.26 -1.18 11.96
N GLN A 54 5.03 -0.10 11.20
CA GLN A 54 4.41 1.13 11.71
C GLN A 54 2.95 0.94 12.14
N ILE A 55 2.14 0.18 11.39
CA ILE A 55 0.76 -0.14 11.78
C ILE A 55 0.73 -1.07 13.00
N ALA A 56 1.66 -2.02 13.11
CA ALA A 56 1.77 -2.86 14.29
C ALA A 56 2.14 -2.04 15.54
N ASP A 57 2.99 -1.03 15.38
CA ASP A 57 3.35 -0.07 16.44
C ASP A 57 2.16 0.84 16.84
N ASP A 58 1.39 1.31 15.86
CA ASP A 58 0.20 2.17 16.04
C ASP A 58 -1.00 1.40 16.65
N VAL A 59 -1.28 0.19 16.16
CA VAL A 59 -2.33 -0.71 16.71
C VAL A 59 -1.96 -1.23 18.11
N GLY A 60 -0.67 -1.39 18.40
CA GLY A 60 -0.19 -1.89 19.69
C GLY A 60 -0.32 -0.90 20.85
N SER A 61 -0.46 0.40 20.57
CA SER A 61 -0.42 1.44 21.61
C SER A 61 -1.81 1.90 22.12
N GLU A 62 -2.87 1.78 21.32
CA GLU A 62 -4.16 2.42 21.63
C GLU A 62 -5.32 1.46 22.03
N TRP A 63 -5.07 0.15 22.17
CA TRP A 63 -6.09 -0.82 22.64
C TRP A 63 -5.71 -1.57 23.94
N GLY A 64 -4.81 -0.99 24.73
CA GLY A 64 -4.46 -1.44 26.09
C GLY A 64 -5.03 -0.52 27.16
N GLY A 65 -6.34 -0.27 27.13
CA GLY A 65 -7.09 0.41 28.19
C GLY A 65 -7.88 -0.58 29.04
#